data_AF-A0A7R9QSH4-F1
#
_entry.id   AF-A0A7R9QSH4-F1
#
_cell.length_a   1.000
_cell.length_b   1.000
_cell.length_c   1.000
_cell.angle_alpha   90.00
_cell.angle_beta   90.00
_cell.angle_gamma   90.00
#
_symmetry.space_group_name_H-M   'P 1'
#
loop_
_entity.id
_entity.type
_entity.pdbx_description
1 polymer ?
#
loop_
_entity_poly.entity_id
_entity_poly.type
_entity_poly.pdbx_seq_one_letter_code
_entity_poly.pdbx_strand_id
1 'polypeptide(L)'
;PAKRESQALRITILLLSGVLALFGSIATHMGGAGPLACLVVSFVAALKWRQNDEQMNDEIQSRLKTLWLIFQPFLFALIGTEVKVADMRADAIGWALITLAVGLTLRTVSSICVVFGAKLTLKEKLFIGLSWLPKATVQAAIGPIALDMARDKADPRLIEMANLVLTIAVLSILITAPVGAIAIAIMGPKFNDRVVWLSDTGPEFGCVKWLGKLPDVGPDWMAGVDFVNPIGEGTGLHNEHRLFYAPLNHASLVPVLGLMKADDYLCPNNPFNGDLFTDSDAHVVTHLRRYKKNKT
;
A
#
# COMPACT_ATOMS: atom_id res chain seq x y z
N PRO A 1 0.88 28.69 18.70
CA PRO A 1 2.27 28.48 19.20
C PRO A 1 2.42 27.23 20.07
N ALA A 2 1.74 27.12 21.22
CA ALA A 2 1.91 26.00 22.18
C ALA A 2 1.59 24.60 21.61
N LYS A 3 0.53 24.46 20.80
CA LYS A 3 0.17 23.17 20.16
C LYS A 3 1.24 22.70 19.17
N ARG A 4 1.86 23.64 18.44
CA ARG A 4 2.91 23.38 17.43
C ARG A 4 4.23 22.94 18.07
N GLU A 5 4.57 23.50 19.23
CA GLU A 5 5.75 23.10 20.02
C GLU A 5 5.56 21.72 20.65
N SER A 6 4.37 21.41 21.18
CA SER A 6 4.05 20.09 21.72
C SER A 6 4.17 18.97 20.67
N GLN A 7 3.74 19.23 19.43
CA GLN A 7 3.87 18.28 18.32
C GLN A 7 5.33 18.04 17.92
N ALA A 8 6.12 19.10 17.78
CA ALA A 8 7.54 18.99 17.44
C ALA A 8 8.28 18.15 18.49
N LEU A 9 7.99 18.38 19.77
CA LEU A 9 8.57 17.62 20.87
C LEU A 9 8.22 16.11 20.78
N ARG A 10 6.96 15.77 20.47
CA ARG A 10 6.53 14.37 20.28
C ARG A 10 7.26 13.68 19.13
N ILE A 11 7.41 14.37 17.99
CA ILE A 11 8.17 13.86 16.84
C ILE A 11 9.64 13.65 17.22
N THR A 12 10.24 14.61 17.92
CA THR A 12 11.62 14.50 18.38
C THR A 12 11.82 13.34 19.34
N ILE A 13 10.91 13.13 20.30
CA ILE A 13 10.95 11.96 21.20
C ILE A 13 10.82 10.67 20.40
N LEU A 14 9.90 10.61 19.43
CA LEU A 14 9.72 9.43 18.59
C LEU A 14 10.99 9.09 17.81
N LEU A 15 11.63 10.08 17.19
CA LEU A 15 12.87 9.88 16.43
C LEU A 15 14.03 9.50 17.35
N LEU A 16 14.21 10.20 18.47
CA LEU A 16 15.28 9.91 19.43
C LEU A 16 15.13 8.52 20.05
N SER A 17 13.91 8.12 20.40
CA SER A 17 13.65 6.77 20.92
C SER A 17 13.91 5.68 19.88
N GLY A 18 13.57 5.91 18.61
CA GLY A 18 13.92 5.01 17.51
C GLY A 18 15.43 4.89 17.31
N VAL A 19 16.14 6.02 17.30
CA VAL A 19 17.61 6.05 17.18
C VAL A 19 18.27 5.34 18.36
N LEU A 20 17.82 5.61 19.59
CA LEU A 20 18.30 4.95 20.79
C LEU A 20 18.06 3.44 20.75
N ALA A 21 16.87 3.01 20.32
CA ALA A 21 16.55 1.60 20.19
C ALA A 21 17.43 0.90 19.14
N LEU A 22 17.70 1.57 18.02
CA LEU A 22 18.57 1.04 16.97
C LEU A 22 20.02 0.87 17.45
N PHE A 23 20.62 1.93 18.00
CA PHE A 23 22.01 1.85 18.50
C PHE A 23 22.14 0.95 19.73
N GLY A 24 21.16 0.99 20.64
CA GLY A 24 21.12 0.09 21.80
C GLY A 24 21.05 -1.38 21.38
N SER A 25 20.28 -1.70 20.35
CA SER A 25 20.18 -3.04 19.79
C SER A 25 21.47 -3.54 19.14
N ILE A 26 22.24 -2.64 18.52
CA ILE A 26 23.57 -2.96 17.98
C ILE A 26 24.54 -3.22 19.13
N ALA A 27 24.51 -2.40 20.18
CA ALA A 27 25.36 -2.55 21.37
C ALA A 27 25.10 -3.86 22.12
N THR A 28 23.88 -4.38 22.11
CA THR A 28 23.52 -5.67 22.73
C THR A 28 23.66 -6.87 21.79
N HIS A 29 24.24 -6.68 20.58
CA HIS A 29 24.38 -7.71 19.54
C HIS A 29 23.06 -8.35 19.07
N MET A 30 21.92 -7.67 19.27
CA MET A 30 20.61 -8.14 18.86
C MET A 30 20.17 -7.49 17.54
N GLY A 31 20.86 -7.69 16.43
CA GLY A 31 20.69 -6.87 15.20
C GLY A 31 19.26 -6.65 14.68
N GLY A 32 18.32 -7.59 14.92
CA GLY A 32 16.91 -7.45 14.50
C GLY A 32 16.00 -6.69 15.48
N ALA A 33 16.41 -6.51 16.74
CA ALA A 33 15.54 -5.95 17.78
C ALA A 33 15.33 -4.44 17.61
N GLY A 34 16.33 -3.70 17.14
CA GLY A 34 16.29 -2.26 16.95
C GLY A 34 15.21 -1.81 15.96
N PRO A 35 15.25 -2.27 14.69
CA PRO A 35 14.21 -1.95 13.73
C PRO A 35 12.80 -2.37 14.19
N LEU A 36 12.68 -3.52 14.86
CA LEU A 36 11.40 -3.98 15.41
C LEU A 36 10.89 -3.05 16.51
N ALA A 37 11.78 -2.60 17.42
CA ALA A 37 11.44 -1.63 18.45
C ALA A 37 11.00 -0.28 17.83
N CYS A 38 11.66 0.19 16.78
CA CYS A 38 11.22 1.40 16.04
C CYS A 38 9.79 1.27 15.51
N LEU A 39 9.44 0.10 14.95
CA LEU A 39 8.09 -0.18 14.45
C LEU A 39 7.07 -0.20 15.59
N VAL A 40 7.37 -0.90 16.69
CA VAL A 40 6.46 -1.02 17.84
C VAL A 40 6.24 0.33 18.51
N VAL A 41 7.30 1.11 18.76
CA VAL A 41 7.19 2.44 19.37
C VAL A 41 6.35 3.39 18.49
N SER A 42 6.58 3.39 17.18
CA SER A 42 5.81 4.19 16.23
C SER A 42 4.33 3.80 16.20
N PHE A 43 4.06 2.49 16.21
CA PHE A 43 2.70 1.97 16.22
C PHE A 43 1.95 2.31 17.52
N VAL A 44 2.57 2.08 18.68
CA VAL A 44 1.98 2.40 19.99
C VAL A 44 1.76 3.90 20.15
N ALA A 45 2.71 4.73 19.70
CA ALA A 45 2.56 6.18 19.71
C ALA A 45 1.38 6.65 18.86
N ALA A 46 1.24 6.12 17.63
CA ALA A 46 0.13 6.44 16.74
C ALA A 46 -1.24 6.05 17.35
N LEU A 47 -1.33 4.86 17.96
CA LEU A 47 -2.56 4.44 18.66
C LEU A 47 -2.93 5.41 19.79
N LYS A 48 -1.95 5.83 20.60
CA LYS A 48 -2.22 6.73 21.72
C LYS A 48 -2.54 8.15 21.28
N TRP A 49 -1.93 8.64 20.20
CA TRP A 49 -2.23 9.96 19.65
C TRP A 49 -3.63 10.00 19.05
N ARG A 50 -4.03 8.97 18.29
CA ARG A 50 -5.37 8.89 17.71
C ARG A 50 -6.49 8.86 18.76
N GLN A 51 -6.25 8.24 19.92
CA GLN A 51 -7.20 8.27 21.04
C GLN A 51 -7.40 9.66 21.66
N ASN A 52 -6.37 10.51 21.62
CA ASN A 52 -6.39 11.80 22.32
C ASN A 52 -6.85 12.95 21.40
N ASP A 53 -6.38 12.97 20.14
CA ASP A 53 -6.68 14.00 19.15
C ASP A 53 -6.33 13.44 17.75
N GLU A 54 -7.36 13.12 16.96
CA GLU A 54 -7.20 12.54 15.61
C GLU A 54 -6.51 13.53 14.65
N GLN A 55 -6.88 14.82 14.72
CA GLN A 55 -6.28 15.86 13.88
C GLN A 55 -4.78 16.03 14.16
N MET A 56 -4.38 15.90 15.42
CA MET A 56 -2.96 15.90 15.79
C MET A 56 -2.19 14.69 15.21
N ASN A 57 -2.80 13.51 15.16
CA ASN A 57 -2.17 12.34 14.54
C ASN A 57 -1.91 12.58 13.05
N ASP A 58 -2.89 13.13 12.34
CA ASP A 58 -2.78 13.42 10.90
C ASP A 58 -1.70 14.47 10.61
N GLU A 59 -1.60 15.51 11.45
CA GLU A 59 -0.53 16.51 11.33
C GLU A 59 0.88 15.92 11.56
N ILE A 60 1.03 15.02 12.54
CA ILE A 60 2.31 14.34 12.80
C ILE A 60 2.67 13.42 11.64
N GLN A 61 1.70 12.65 11.14
CA GLN A 61 1.89 11.79 9.96
C GLN A 61 2.28 12.60 8.72
N SER A 62 1.65 13.75 8.50
CA SER A 62 1.99 14.65 7.39
C SER A 62 3.44 15.15 7.47
N ARG A 63 3.90 15.56 8.66
CA ARG A 63 5.29 15.99 8.87
C ARG A 63 6.30 14.86 8.65
N LEU A 64 6.00 13.66 9.16
CA LEU A 64 6.84 12.47 8.93
C LEU A 64 6.85 12.05 7.46
N LYS A 65 5.73 12.21 6.74
CA LYS A 65 5.65 11.98 5.29
C LYS A 65 6.54 12.97 4.53
N THR A 66 6.53 14.24 4.88
CA THR A 66 7.44 15.24 4.29
C THR A 66 8.91 14.87 4.55
N LEU A 67 9.23 14.39 5.75
CA LEU A 67 10.57 13.91 6.07
C LEU A 67 10.95 12.68 5.23
N TRP A 68 10.03 11.73 5.07
CA TRP A 68 10.22 10.55 4.23
C TRP A 68 10.43 10.91 2.76
N LEU A 69 9.74 11.92 2.22
CA LEU A 69 9.95 12.39 0.84
C LEU A 69 11.37 12.89 0.59
N ILE A 70 12.05 13.39 1.63
CA ILE A 70 13.47 13.77 1.56
C ILE A 70 14.35 12.52 1.63
N PHE A 71 14.14 11.64 2.61
CA PHE A 71 15.00 10.47 2.84
C PHE A 71 14.86 9.35 1.79
N GLN A 72 13.68 9.19 1.19
CA GLN A 72 13.43 8.12 0.22
C GLN A 72 14.40 8.19 -0.97
N PRO A 73 14.58 9.33 -1.67
CA PRO A 73 15.60 9.46 -2.72
C PRO A 73 17.02 9.16 -2.24
N PHE A 74 17.43 9.66 -1.06
CA PHE A 74 18.76 9.39 -0.51
C PHE A 74 18.99 7.90 -0.27
N LEU A 75 18.01 7.20 0.29
CA LEU A 75 18.09 5.76 0.56
C LEU A 75 18.32 4.97 -0.72
N PHE A 76 17.52 5.23 -1.77
CA PHE A 76 17.68 4.54 -3.04
C PHE A 76 18.96 4.94 -3.79
N ALA A 77 19.40 6.20 -3.68
CA ALA A 77 20.66 6.65 -4.27
C ALA A 77 21.87 5.98 -3.63
N LEU A 78 21.94 5.92 -2.29
CA LEU A 78 23.03 5.29 -1.55
C LEU A 78 23.14 3.79 -1.86
N ILE A 79 22.00 3.11 -1.91
CA ILE A 79 21.98 1.69 -2.27
C ILE A 79 22.42 1.50 -3.72
N GLY A 80 21.97 2.37 -4.63
CA GLY A 80 22.40 2.37 -6.02
C GLY A 80 23.91 2.53 -6.19
N THR A 81 24.55 3.36 -5.35
CA THR A 81 26.01 3.54 -5.39
C THR A 81 26.81 2.33 -4.88
N GLU A 82 26.24 1.52 -3.98
CA GLU A 82 26.89 0.31 -3.48
C GLU A 82 26.76 -0.89 -4.45
N VAL A 83 25.86 -0.83 -5.45
CA VAL A 83 25.68 -1.91 -6.40
C VAL A 83 26.71 -1.84 -7.53
N LYS A 84 27.52 -2.89 -7.66
CA LYS A 84 28.50 -3.05 -8.74
C LYS A 84 28.12 -4.18 -9.69
N VAL A 85 27.13 -3.94 -10.56
CA VAL A 85 26.65 -4.96 -11.52
C VAL A 85 27.75 -5.39 -12.50
N ALA A 86 28.65 -4.48 -12.88
CA ALA A 86 29.71 -4.74 -13.86
C ALA A 86 30.75 -5.75 -13.37
N ASP A 87 30.97 -5.83 -12.06
CA ASP A 87 31.95 -6.74 -11.46
C ASP A 87 31.38 -8.15 -11.22
N MET A 88 30.09 -8.35 -11.49
CA MET A 88 29.42 -9.63 -11.27
C MET A 88 29.45 -10.51 -12.50
N ARG A 89 29.73 -11.80 -12.29
CA ARG A 89 29.62 -12.82 -13.33
C ARG A 89 28.19 -12.89 -13.86
N ALA A 90 28.02 -12.84 -15.18
CA ALA A 90 26.71 -12.95 -15.83
C ALA A 90 25.95 -14.23 -15.41
N ASP A 91 26.67 -15.33 -15.22
CA ASP A 91 26.12 -16.60 -14.73
C ASP A 91 25.42 -16.43 -13.37
N ALA A 92 26.04 -15.68 -12.44
CA ALA A 92 25.52 -15.46 -11.10
C ALA A 92 24.25 -14.61 -11.12
N ILE A 93 24.18 -13.61 -12.02
CA ILE A 93 22.97 -12.81 -12.25
C ILE A 93 21.84 -13.68 -12.81
N GLY A 94 22.15 -14.64 -13.68
CA GLY A 94 21.17 -15.61 -14.18
C GLY A 94 20.56 -16.46 -13.06
N TRP A 95 21.40 -17.05 -12.21
CA TRP A 95 20.95 -17.82 -11.04
C TRP A 95 20.16 -16.98 -10.03
N ALA A 96 20.57 -15.73 -9.83
CA ALA A 96 19.86 -14.75 -9.03
C ALA A 96 18.43 -14.52 -9.54
N LEU A 97 18.27 -14.32 -10.85
CA LEU A 97 16.96 -14.06 -11.46
C LEU A 97 16.04 -15.28 -11.35
N ILE A 98 16.58 -16.49 -11.53
CA ILE A 98 15.84 -17.74 -11.34
C ILE A 98 15.39 -17.86 -9.87
N THR A 99 16.30 -17.61 -8.93
CA THR A 99 16.01 -17.67 -7.49
C THR A 99 14.91 -16.67 -7.11
N LEU A 100 14.98 -15.45 -7.65
CA LEU A 100 13.97 -14.42 -7.47
C LEU A 100 12.60 -14.86 -8.04
N ALA A 101 12.58 -15.39 -9.27
CA ALA A 101 11.34 -15.86 -9.90
C ALA A 101 10.69 -17.00 -9.09
N VAL A 102 11.47 -18.00 -8.69
CA VAL A 102 11.00 -19.12 -7.86
C VAL A 102 10.48 -18.62 -6.52
N GLY A 103 11.24 -17.76 -5.82
CA GLY A 103 10.83 -17.19 -4.54
C GLY A 103 9.54 -16.39 -4.64
N LEU A 104 9.37 -15.63 -5.73
CA LEU A 104 8.17 -14.83 -5.98
C LEU A 104 6.96 -15.72 -6.26
N THR A 105 7.13 -16.76 -7.10
CA THR A 105 6.06 -17.73 -7.38
C THR A 105 5.65 -18.48 -6.12
N LEU A 106 6.60 -19.00 -5.35
CA LEU A 106 6.31 -19.69 -4.08
C LEU A 106 5.60 -18.77 -3.09
N ARG A 107 5.99 -17.50 -3.03
CA ARG A 107 5.32 -16.49 -2.20
C ARG A 107 3.87 -16.26 -2.65
N THR A 108 3.61 -16.12 -3.94
CA THR A 108 2.25 -15.92 -4.46
C THR A 108 1.39 -17.17 -4.26
N VAL A 109 1.95 -18.37 -4.46
CA VAL A 109 1.23 -19.62 -4.17
C VAL A 109 0.93 -19.73 -2.68
N SER A 110 1.91 -19.48 -1.82
CA SER A 110 1.75 -19.53 -0.37
C SER A 110 0.71 -18.51 0.14
N SER A 111 0.71 -17.27 -0.38
CA SER A 111 -0.29 -16.29 -0.01
C SER A 111 -1.70 -16.71 -0.44
N ILE A 112 -1.86 -17.28 -1.63
CA ILE A 112 -3.13 -17.88 -2.05
C ILE A 112 -3.51 -19.05 -1.12
N CYS A 113 -2.54 -19.94 -0.79
CA CYS A 113 -2.67 -21.07 0.15
C CYS A 113 -3.25 -20.65 1.51
N VAL A 114 -2.66 -19.62 2.14
CA VAL A 114 -3.10 -19.11 3.45
C VAL A 114 -4.52 -18.55 3.38
N VAL A 115 -4.91 -17.99 2.24
CA VAL A 115 -6.21 -17.36 2.03
C VAL A 115 -7.26 -18.39 1.54
N PHE A 116 -6.95 -19.67 1.32
CA PHE A 116 -7.97 -20.64 0.88
C PHE A 116 -9.12 -20.81 1.88
N GLY A 117 -8.86 -20.68 3.17
CA GLY A 117 -9.89 -20.69 4.21
C GLY A 117 -10.74 -19.42 4.27
N ALA A 118 -10.30 -18.34 3.61
CA ALA A 118 -11.12 -17.15 3.44
C ALA A 118 -12.14 -17.40 2.32
N LYS A 119 -13.38 -16.96 2.55
CA LYS A 119 -14.49 -17.08 1.59
C LYS A 119 -14.37 -16.10 0.40
N LEU A 120 -13.16 -15.96 -0.14
CA LEU A 120 -12.80 -15.09 -1.25
C LEU A 120 -12.75 -15.87 -2.56
N THR A 121 -13.09 -15.20 -3.67
CA THR A 121 -12.97 -15.71 -5.03
C THR A 121 -11.50 -15.88 -5.43
N LEU A 122 -11.22 -16.73 -6.42
CA LEU A 122 -9.86 -16.95 -6.90
C LEU A 122 -9.21 -15.66 -7.45
N LYS A 123 -10.01 -14.74 -8.00
CA LYS A 123 -9.55 -13.44 -8.50
C LYS A 123 -9.07 -12.53 -7.37
N GLU A 124 -9.81 -12.49 -6.27
CA GLU A 124 -9.44 -11.71 -5.08
C GLU A 124 -8.23 -12.32 -4.37
N LYS A 125 -8.16 -13.65 -4.27
CA LYS A 125 -6.98 -14.35 -3.72
C LYS A 125 -5.72 -14.02 -4.51
N LEU A 126 -5.81 -14.02 -5.84
CA LEU A 126 -4.71 -13.63 -6.72
C LEU A 126 -4.37 -12.14 -6.56
N PHE A 127 -5.37 -11.27 -6.41
CA PHE A 127 -5.16 -9.83 -6.17
C PHE A 127 -4.40 -9.58 -4.86
N ILE A 128 -4.79 -10.25 -3.77
CA ILE A 128 -4.08 -10.18 -2.49
C ILE A 128 -2.64 -10.65 -2.65
N GLY A 129 -2.43 -11.78 -3.34
CA GLY A 129 -1.08 -12.29 -3.61
C GLY A 129 -0.21 -11.34 -4.44
N LEU A 130 -0.78 -10.70 -5.46
CA LEU A 130 -0.08 -9.79 -6.38
C LEU A 130 0.15 -8.39 -5.79
N SER A 131 -0.75 -7.90 -4.94
CA SER A 131 -0.59 -6.61 -4.26
C SER A 131 0.57 -6.59 -3.26
N TRP A 132 1.05 -7.78 -2.84
CA TRP A 132 2.16 -7.95 -1.90
C TRP A 132 3.53 -8.16 -2.58
N LEU A 133 3.60 -8.05 -3.91
CA LEU A 133 4.85 -8.12 -4.68
C LEU A 133 5.76 -6.89 -4.51
N PRO A 134 5.27 -5.63 -4.57
CA PRO A 134 6.13 -4.46 -4.49
C PRO A 134 6.51 -4.15 -3.03
N LYS A 135 7.51 -4.86 -2.47
CA LYS A 135 8.04 -4.60 -1.12
C LYS A 135 9.52 -4.20 -1.16
N ALA A 136 9.77 -3.00 -1.70
CA ALA A 136 11.11 -2.53 -2.00
C ALA A 136 11.91 -2.03 -0.77
N THR A 137 11.26 -1.36 0.17
CA THR A 137 11.94 -0.60 1.23
C THR A 137 12.69 -1.46 2.24
N VAL A 138 12.15 -2.64 2.58
CA VAL A 138 12.82 -3.57 3.51
C VAL A 138 14.03 -4.22 2.86
N GLN A 139 13.94 -4.56 1.56
CA GLN A 139 15.07 -5.12 0.81
C GLN A 139 16.21 -4.10 0.69
N ALA A 140 15.82 -2.85 0.41
CA ALA A 140 16.72 -1.72 0.32
C ALA A 140 17.47 -1.45 1.65
N ALA A 141 16.77 -1.55 2.78
CA ALA A 141 17.39 -1.34 4.09
C ALA A 141 18.27 -2.51 4.56
N ILE A 142 17.86 -3.76 4.32
CA ILE A 142 18.55 -4.95 4.84
C ILE A 142 19.74 -5.36 3.96
N GLY A 143 19.67 -5.14 2.64
CA GLY A 143 20.72 -5.52 1.69
C GLY A 143 22.12 -5.01 2.08
N PRO A 144 22.30 -3.70 2.34
CA PRO A 144 23.59 -3.15 2.74
C PRO A 144 24.11 -3.69 4.07
N ILE A 145 23.23 -3.98 5.03
CA ILE A 145 23.62 -4.51 6.35
C ILE A 145 24.36 -5.84 6.20
N ALA A 146 23.95 -6.70 5.28
CA ALA A 146 24.65 -7.95 5.00
C ALA A 146 26.09 -7.71 4.50
N LEU A 147 26.29 -6.68 3.69
CA LEU A 147 27.59 -6.28 3.17
C LEU A 147 28.48 -5.68 4.26
N ASP A 148 27.93 -4.83 5.12
CA ASP A 148 28.65 -4.24 6.24
C ASP A 148 29.11 -5.33 7.22
N MET A 149 28.24 -6.28 7.58
CA MET A 149 28.60 -7.42 8.43
C MET A 149 29.67 -8.32 7.80
N ALA A 150 29.70 -8.45 6.48
CA ALA A 150 30.73 -9.21 5.77
C ALA A 150 32.08 -8.47 5.76
N ARG A 151 32.07 -7.14 5.61
CA ARG A 151 33.26 -6.28 5.69
C ARG A 151 33.87 -6.31 7.09
N ASP A 152 33.05 -6.26 8.14
CA ASP A 152 33.52 -6.33 9.54
C ASP A 152 34.26 -7.64 9.85
N LYS A 153 33.85 -8.75 9.22
CA LYS A 153 34.51 -10.06 9.36
C LYS A 153 35.77 -10.19 8.50
N ALA A 154 36.02 -9.25 7.59
CA ALA A 154 37.16 -9.20 6.68
C ALA A 154 37.39 -10.48 5.86
N ASP A 155 36.36 -11.30 5.64
CA ASP A 155 36.43 -12.51 4.82
C ASP A 155 36.08 -12.18 3.36
N PRO A 156 37.04 -12.30 2.40
CA PRO A 156 36.79 -11.99 0.99
C PRO A 156 35.61 -12.75 0.40
N ARG A 157 35.38 -13.99 0.85
CA ARG A 157 34.31 -14.84 0.33
C ARG A 157 32.94 -14.37 0.83
N LEU A 158 32.85 -13.92 2.08
CA LEU A 158 31.61 -13.35 2.62
C LEU A 158 31.27 -12.02 1.94
N ILE A 159 32.29 -11.21 1.63
CA ILE A 159 32.11 -9.94 0.93
C ILE A 159 31.55 -10.17 -0.47
N GLU A 160 32.10 -11.15 -1.22
CA GLU A 160 31.57 -11.51 -2.54
C GLU A 160 30.10 -11.96 -2.46
N MET A 161 29.76 -12.83 -1.50
CA MET A 161 28.38 -13.30 -1.30
C MET A 161 27.44 -12.17 -0.90
N ALA A 162 27.88 -11.24 -0.05
CA ALA A 162 27.07 -10.12 0.37
C ALA A 162 26.84 -9.10 -0.75
N ASN A 163 27.84 -8.85 -1.61
CA ASN A 163 27.66 -8.07 -2.84
C ASN A 163 26.63 -8.70 -3.78
N LEU A 164 26.62 -10.04 -3.87
CA LEU A 164 25.61 -10.77 -4.62
C LEU A 164 24.22 -10.60 -4.01
N VAL A 165 24.07 -10.75 -2.70
CA VAL A 165 22.77 -10.53 -2.01
C VAL A 165 22.27 -9.10 -2.21
N LEU A 166 23.14 -8.09 -2.07
CA LEU A 166 22.80 -6.69 -2.29
C LEU A 166 22.32 -6.43 -3.73
N THR A 167 23.04 -6.99 -4.72
CA THR A 167 22.67 -6.84 -6.13
C THR A 167 21.34 -7.52 -6.44
N ILE A 168 21.09 -8.72 -5.88
CA ILE A 168 19.79 -9.40 -6.01
C ILE A 168 18.67 -8.57 -5.38
N ALA A 169 18.89 -7.96 -4.22
CA ALA A 169 17.90 -7.11 -3.56
C ALA A 169 17.51 -5.92 -4.46
N VAL A 170 18.48 -5.28 -5.12
CA VAL A 170 18.21 -4.16 -6.04
C VAL A 170 17.56 -4.62 -7.34
N LEU A 171 17.99 -5.73 -7.93
CA LEU A 171 17.32 -6.32 -9.09
C LEU A 171 15.87 -6.70 -8.77
N SER A 172 15.62 -7.24 -7.57
CA SER A 172 14.27 -7.50 -7.06
C SER A 172 13.44 -6.23 -7.01
N ILE A 173 13.96 -5.12 -6.48
CA ILE A 173 13.24 -3.84 -6.46
C ILE A 173 12.92 -3.37 -7.89
N LEU A 174 13.91 -3.38 -8.79
CA LEU A 174 13.76 -2.90 -10.16
C LEU A 174 12.75 -3.70 -10.98
N ILE A 175 12.62 -5.01 -10.72
CA ILE A 175 11.69 -5.88 -11.44
C ILE A 175 10.31 -5.89 -10.76
N THR A 176 10.26 -6.04 -9.44
CA THR A 176 8.98 -6.22 -8.70
C THR A 176 8.17 -4.93 -8.61
N ALA A 177 8.80 -3.75 -8.60
CA ALA A 177 8.08 -2.47 -8.58
C ALA A 177 7.22 -2.25 -9.84
N PRO A 178 7.75 -2.30 -11.08
CA PRO A 178 6.95 -2.16 -12.28
C PRO A 178 5.97 -3.33 -12.47
N VAL A 179 6.37 -4.57 -12.18
CA VAL A 179 5.47 -5.74 -12.27
C VAL A 179 4.29 -5.59 -11.30
N GLY A 180 4.55 -5.18 -10.05
CA GLY A 180 3.50 -4.92 -9.06
C GLY A 180 2.58 -3.77 -9.48
N ALA A 181 3.14 -2.68 -10.00
CA ALA A 181 2.36 -1.55 -10.50
C ALA A 181 1.45 -1.95 -11.68
N ILE A 182 1.96 -2.73 -12.64
CA ILE A 182 1.17 -3.25 -13.77
C ILE A 182 0.08 -4.20 -13.28
N ALA A 183 0.40 -5.10 -12.36
CA ALA A 183 -0.57 -6.04 -11.78
C ALA A 183 -1.71 -5.28 -11.08
N ILE A 184 -1.39 -4.29 -10.25
CA ILE A 184 -2.39 -3.45 -9.57
C ILE A 184 -3.22 -2.67 -10.59
N ALA A 185 -2.60 -2.09 -11.62
CA ALA A 185 -3.31 -1.33 -12.65
C ALA A 185 -4.28 -2.20 -13.47
N ILE A 186 -3.92 -3.44 -13.77
CA ILE A 186 -4.79 -4.37 -14.52
C ILE A 186 -5.95 -4.86 -13.66
N MET A 187 -5.72 -5.09 -12.36
CA MET A 187 -6.71 -5.68 -11.45
C MET A 187 -7.58 -4.65 -10.72
N GLY A 188 -7.15 -3.40 -10.63
CA GLY A 188 -7.91 -2.30 -10.03
C GLY A 188 -9.27 -2.05 -10.71
N PRO A 189 -10.12 -1.20 -10.11
CA PRO A 189 -11.39 -0.81 -10.70
C PRO A 189 -11.14 -0.07 -12.02
N LYS A 190 -11.80 -0.52 -13.09
CA LYS A 190 -11.70 0.05 -14.42
C LYS A 190 -12.84 1.04 -14.68
N PHE A 191 -12.70 1.81 -15.75
CA PHE A 191 -13.79 2.64 -16.24
C PHE A 191 -15.06 1.80 -16.42
N ASN A 192 -16.15 2.29 -15.85
CA ASN A 192 -17.48 1.69 -15.80
C ASN A 192 -17.60 0.41 -14.97
N ASP A 193 -16.60 0.05 -14.15
CA ASP A 193 -16.74 -0.99 -13.14
C ASP A 193 -17.72 -0.53 -12.05
N ARG A 194 -18.52 -1.47 -11.54
CA ARG A 194 -19.38 -1.25 -10.39
C ARG A 194 -18.57 -1.40 -9.11
N VAL A 195 -18.66 -0.39 -8.25
CA VAL A 195 -17.90 -0.30 -7.02
C VAL A 195 -18.81 0.02 -5.84
N VAL A 196 -18.35 -0.32 -4.65
CA VAL A 196 -18.91 0.11 -3.38
C VAL A 196 -17.87 0.94 -2.65
N TRP A 197 -18.32 2.05 -2.08
CA TRP A 197 -17.57 2.88 -1.16
C TRP A 197 -18.16 2.70 0.23
N LEU A 198 -17.34 2.39 1.23
CA LEU A 198 -17.79 2.25 2.61
C LEU A 198 -17.68 3.62 3.28
N SER A 199 -18.80 4.31 3.40
CA SER A 199 -18.91 5.58 4.14
C SER A 199 -19.29 5.33 5.60
N ASP A 200 -19.24 6.37 6.42
CA ASP A 200 -19.68 6.29 7.82
C ASP A 200 -21.18 6.00 7.96
N THR A 201 -21.99 6.27 6.92
CA THR A 201 -23.44 6.04 6.90
C THR A 201 -23.82 4.69 6.29
N GLY A 202 -22.89 3.98 5.66
CA GLY A 202 -23.13 2.66 5.08
C GLY A 202 -22.42 2.42 3.74
N PRO A 203 -22.68 1.26 3.11
CA PRO A 203 -22.15 0.91 1.79
C PRO A 203 -22.86 1.69 0.67
N GLU A 204 -22.12 2.55 -0.02
CA GLU A 204 -22.63 3.34 -1.16
C GLU A 204 -22.18 2.74 -2.48
N PHE A 205 -23.13 2.32 -3.32
CA PHE A 205 -22.84 1.70 -4.60
C PHE A 205 -22.77 2.73 -5.73
N GLY A 206 -21.85 2.53 -6.66
CA GLY A 206 -21.73 3.40 -7.82
C GLY A 206 -20.99 2.75 -9.00
N CYS A 207 -20.83 3.51 -10.06
CA CYS A 207 -20.05 3.14 -11.24
C CYS A 207 -18.87 4.10 -11.41
N VAL A 208 -17.68 3.56 -11.65
CA VAL A 208 -16.51 4.39 -11.95
C VAL A 208 -16.72 5.07 -13.31
N LYS A 209 -16.70 6.40 -13.35
CA LYS A 209 -16.83 7.20 -14.59
C LYS A 209 -15.57 7.96 -14.94
N TRP A 210 -14.58 7.99 -14.05
CA TRP A 210 -13.31 8.64 -14.30
C TRP A 210 -12.23 8.05 -13.39
N LEU A 211 -10.98 8.02 -13.87
CA LEU A 211 -9.82 7.59 -13.11
C LEU A 211 -8.66 8.53 -13.43
N GLY A 212 -7.98 9.03 -12.41
CA GLY A 212 -6.83 9.90 -12.60
C GLY A 212 -6.19 10.35 -11.29
N LYS A 213 -5.08 11.08 -11.41
CA LYS A 213 -4.46 11.77 -10.28
C LYS A 213 -4.88 13.23 -10.25
N LEU A 214 -5.27 13.69 -9.07
CA LEU A 214 -5.63 15.08 -8.80
C LEU A 214 -4.55 15.66 -7.89
N PRO A 215 -3.51 16.32 -8.45
CA PRO A 215 -2.34 16.76 -7.69
C PRO A 215 -2.67 17.78 -6.59
N ASP A 216 -3.82 18.45 -6.72
CA ASP A 216 -4.37 19.40 -5.76
C ASP A 216 -5.13 18.73 -4.60
N VAL A 217 -5.64 17.51 -4.79
CA VAL A 217 -6.32 16.72 -3.75
C VAL A 217 -5.33 15.81 -3.02
N GLY A 218 -4.39 15.19 -3.74
CA GLY A 218 -3.39 14.32 -3.14
C GLY A 218 -2.53 13.54 -4.15
N PRO A 219 -1.52 12.81 -3.67
CA PRO A 219 -0.64 12.01 -4.53
C PRO A 219 -1.29 10.71 -5.04
N ASP A 220 -2.41 10.33 -4.45
CA ASP A 220 -3.09 9.06 -4.66
C ASP A 220 -3.95 9.07 -5.92
N TRP A 221 -4.21 7.88 -6.47
CA TRP A 221 -5.14 7.73 -7.57
C TRP A 221 -6.57 7.89 -7.08
N MET A 222 -7.33 8.70 -7.80
CA MET A 222 -8.73 9.00 -7.51
C MET A 222 -9.62 8.40 -8.58
N ALA A 223 -10.79 7.96 -8.17
CA ALA A 223 -11.88 7.54 -9.03
C ALA A 223 -13.03 8.52 -8.90
N GLY A 224 -13.51 9.02 -10.03
CA GLY A 224 -14.81 9.69 -10.13
C GLY A 224 -15.87 8.62 -10.21
N VAL A 225 -16.75 8.57 -9.21
CA VAL A 225 -17.80 7.56 -9.11
C VAL A 225 -19.16 8.25 -9.19
N ASP A 226 -20.01 7.70 -10.04
CA ASP A 226 -21.42 8.03 -10.19
C ASP A 226 -22.22 7.06 -9.31
N PHE A 227 -22.68 7.56 -8.18
CA PHE A 227 -23.35 6.78 -7.14
C PHE A 227 -24.84 6.62 -7.40
N VAL A 228 -25.39 5.50 -6.94
CA VAL A 228 -26.82 5.22 -7.05
C VAL A 228 -27.62 6.13 -6.13
N ASN A 229 -27.10 6.41 -4.94
CA ASN A 229 -27.69 7.33 -3.97
C ASN A 229 -27.04 8.71 -4.07
N PRO A 230 -27.76 9.78 -3.71
CA PRO A 230 -27.18 11.10 -3.61
C PRO A 230 -26.21 11.14 -2.43
N ILE A 231 -24.92 11.31 -2.72
CA ILE A 231 -23.86 11.57 -1.75
C ILE A 231 -23.15 12.89 -2.06
N GLY A 232 -23.27 13.83 -1.12
CA GLY A 232 -22.66 15.16 -1.23
C GLY A 232 -23.36 16.07 -2.24
N GLU A 233 -22.62 17.06 -2.76
CA GLU A 233 -23.16 18.11 -3.64
C GLU A 233 -22.56 18.09 -5.08
N GLY A 234 -21.79 17.05 -5.40
CA GLY A 234 -20.99 17.01 -6.63
C GLY A 234 -21.78 16.66 -7.90
N THR A 235 -21.35 17.20 -9.05
CA THR A 235 -21.83 16.84 -10.41
C THR A 235 -20.74 16.25 -11.31
N GLY A 236 -19.55 15.98 -10.75
CA GLY A 236 -18.35 15.54 -11.48
C GLY A 236 -17.49 16.68 -12.02
N LEU A 237 -17.73 17.91 -11.55
CA LEU A 237 -16.91 19.09 -11.81
C LEU A 237 -15.83 19.23 -10.74
N HIS A 238 -14.59 19.50 -11.14
CA HIS A 238 -13.46 19.72 -10.24
C HIS A 238 -12.57 20.85 -10.77
N ASN A 239 -12.33 21.91 -9.97
CA ASN A 239 -11.57 23.10 -10.36
C ASN A 239 -11.87 23.59 -11.79
N GLU A 240 -13.17 23.82 -12.07
CA GLU A 240 -13.71 24.26 -13.37
C GLU A 240 -13.59 23.26 -14.53
N HIS A 241 -12.90 22.13 -14.33
CA HIS A 241 -12.79 21.07 -15.32
C HIS A 241 -13.82 19.97 -15.05
N ARG A 242 -14.56 19.60 -16.08
CA ARG A 242 -15.51 18.50 -15.99
C ARG A 242 -14.80 17.17 -16.21
N LEU A 243 -14.69 16.37 -15.15
CA LEU A 243 -14.03 15.07 -15.18
C LEU A 243 -14.98 13.96 -15.66
N PHE A 244 -16.24 14.03 -15.22
CA PHE A 244 -17.31 13.13 -15.65
C PHE A 244 -18.69 13.79 -15.50
N TYR A 245 -19.72 13.10 -15.99
CA TYR A 245 -21.11 13.51 -15.85
C TYR A 245 -21.83 12.54 -14.92
N ALA A 246 -22.51 13.09 -13.92
CA ALA A 246 -23.40 12.37 -13.03
C ALA A 246 -24.56 13.29 -12.61
N PRO A 247 -25.70 12.74 -12.17
CA PRO A 247 -26.80 13.52 -11.61
C PRO A 247 -26.34 14.40 -10.45
N LEU A 248 -27.07 15.50 -10.20
CA LEU A 248 -26.78 16.40 -9.08
C LEU A 248 -26.78 15.64 -7.76
N ASN A 249 -25.70 15.77 -6.99
CA ASN A 249 -25.46 15.08 -5.72
C ASN A 249 -25.10 13.60 -5.85
N HIS A 250 -24.92 13.04 -7.05
CA HIS A 250 -24.53 11.63 -7.22
C HIS A 250 -23.05 11.46 -7.56
N ALA A 251 -22.29 12.55 -7.67
CA ALA A 251 -20.89 12.50 -8.08
C ALA A 251 -19.96 12.70 -6.88
N SER A 252 -19.01 11.78 -6.69
CA SER A 252 -17.92 12.00 -5.73
C SER A 252 -16.58 11.48 -6.26
N LEU A 253 -15.50 12.13 -5.80
CA LEU A 253 -14.12 11.74 -6.07
C LEU A 253 -13.59 10.97 -4.87
N VAL A 254 -13.36 9.68 -5.03
CA VAL A 254 -12.96 8.77 -3.96
C VAL A 254 -11.59 8.19 -4.28
N PRO A 255 -10.66 8.08 -3.30
CA PRO A 255 -9.41 7.36 -3.50
C PRO A 255 -9.69 5.94 -3.97
N VAL A 256 -9.01 5.49 -5.03
CA VAL A 256 -9.19 4.14 -5.61
C VAL A 256 -9.00 3.04 -4.54
N LEU A 257 -8.13 3.29 -3.55
CA LEU A 257 -7.86 2.38 -2.44
C LEU A 257 -9.07 2.18 -1.51
N GLY A 258 -9.99 3.16 -1.46
CA GLY A 258 -11.22 3.09 -0.67
C GLY A 258 -12.39 2.44 -1.40
N LEU A 259 -12.20 2.01 -2.65
CA LEU A 259 -13.23 1.38 -3.47
C LEU A 259 -13.03 -0.12 -3.57
N MET A 260 -14.13 -0.86 -3.39
CA MET A 260 -14.21 -2.30 -3.61
C MET A 260 -15.15 -2.57 -4.78
N LYS A 261 -14.99 -3.66 -5.55
CA LYS A 261 -15.96 -3.97 -6.60
C LYS A 261 -17.28 -4.42 -5.97
N ALA A 262 -18.41 -4.00 -6.55
CA ALA A 262 -19.73 -4.32 -6.01
C ALA A 262 -20.00 -5.84 -6.01
N ASP A 263 -19.47 -6.56 -7.00
CA ASP A 263 -19.61 -8.02 -7.10
C ASP A 263 -18.87 -8.74 -5.95
N ASP A 264 -17.77 -8.16 -5.45
CA ASP A 264 -16.99 -8.68 -4.31
C ASP A 264 -17.77 -8.44 -3.00
N TYR A 265 -18.40 -7.27 -2.85
CA TYR A 265 -19.21 -6.94 -1.67
C TYR A 265 -20.49 -7.79 -1.55
N LEU A 266 -21.20 -7.98 -2.66
CA LEU A 266 -22.48 -8.69 -2.70
C LEU A 266 -22.34 -10.23 -2.70
N CYS A 267 -21.12 -10.77 -2.62
CA CYS A 267 -20.92 -12.21 -2.56
C CYS A 267 -21.67 -12.82 -1.35
N PRO A 268 -22.42 -13.94 -1.50
CA PRO A 268 -23.21 -14.58 -0.43
C PRO A 268 -22.40 -15.02 0.79
N ASN A 269 -21.07 -14.96 0.65
CA ASN A 269 -20.07 -15.47 1.56
C ASN A 269 -19.27 -14.35 2.25
N ASN A 270 -19.65 -13.08 2.04
CA ASN A 270 -19.03 -11.94 2.68
C ASN A 270 -19.34 -11.95 4.21
N PRO A 271 -18.34 -12.00 5.11
CA PRO A 271 -18.57 -11.95 6.55
C PRO A 271 -19.19 -10.63 7.03
N PHE A 272 -19.20 -9.57 6.20
CA PHE A 272 -19.88 -8.30 6.47
C PHE A 272 -21.38 -8.29 6.14
N ASN A 273 -21.92 -9.36 5.52
CA ASN A 273 -23.35 -9.47 5.21
C ASN A 273 -24.24 -9.75 6.43
N GLY A 274 -23.65 -10.03 7.61
CA GLY A 274 -24.38 -10.56 8.77
C GLY A 274 -25.38 -9.58 9.40
N ASP A 275 -25.10 -8.28 9.39
CA ASP A 275 -25.78 -7.34 10.29
C ASP A 275 -26.42 -6.10 9.61
N LEU A 276 -26.41 -6.00 8.28
CA LEU A 276 -26.85 -4.77 7.59
C LEU A 276 -28.02 -4.92 6.60
N PHE A 277 -28.58 -6.11 6.38
CA PHE A 277 -29.77 -6.22 5.52
C PHE A 277 -31.03 -5.78 6.28
N THR A 278 -31.40 -4.52 6.11
CA THR A 278 -32.76 -4.04 6.40
C THR A 278 -33.59 -4.05 5.11
N ASP A 279 -34.90 -4.21 5.25
CA ASP A 279 -35.88 -4.44 4.16
C ASP A 279 -35.82 -3.40 3.01
N SER A 280 -35.17 -2.25 3.21
CA SER A 280 -34.88 -1.24 2.20
C SER A 280 -33.90 -1.71 1.10
N ASP A 281 -32.98 -2.63 1.39
CA ASP A 281 -31.96 -3.10 0.45
C ASP A 281 -32.50 -4.11 -0.57
N ALA A 282 -33.64 -4.76 -0.27
CA ALA A 282 -34.34 -5.65 -1.19
C ALA A 282 -34.89 -4.89 -2.42
N HIS A 283 -35.27 -3.62 -2.25
CA HIS A 283 -35.68 -2.76 -3.36
C HIS A 283 -34.52 -2.40 -4.29
N VAL A 284 -33.32 -2.20 -3.74
CA VAL A 284 -32.09 -1.93 -4.51
C VAL A 284 -31.71 -3.16 -5.35
N VAL A 285 -31.71 -4.36 -4.76
CA VAL A 285 -31.47 -5.62 -5.49
C VAL A 285 -32.50 -5.85 -6.61
N THR A 286 -33.75 -5.45 -6.39
CA THR A 286 -34.84 -5.58 -7.37
C THR A 286 -34.71 -4.56 -8.52
N HIS A 287 -34.31 -3.32 -8.24
CA HIS A 287 -33.96 -2.33 -9.27
C HIS A 287 -32.72 -2.74 -10.08
N LEU A 288 -31.72 -3.35 -9.44
CA LEU A 288 -30.51 -3.87 -10.07
C LEU A 288 -30.79 -5.03 -11.04
N ARG A 289 -31.77 -5.89 -10.75
CA ARG A 289 -32.23 -6.94 -11.69
C ARG A 289 -33.00 -6.36 -12.89
N ARG A 290 -33.79 -5.30 -12.70
CA ARG A 290 -34.50 -4.60 -13.79
C ARG A 290 -33.54 -3.89 -14.75
N TYR A 291 -32.47 -3.26 -14.25
CA TYR A 291 -31.50 -2.57 -15.10
C TYR A 291 -30.72 -3.55 -16.01
N LYS A 292 -30.43 -4.77 -15.52
CA LYS A 292 -29.79 -5.83 -16.33
C LYS A 292 -30.69 -6.33 -17.46
N LYS A 293 -32.02 -6.26 -17.30
CA LYS A 293 -33.01 -6.72 -18.28
C LYS A 293 -33.30 -5.71 -19.40
N ASN A 294 -33.03 -4.42 -19.17
CA ASN A 294 -33.26 -3.35 -20.15
C ASN A 294 -32.01 -3.02 -21.01
N LYS A 295 -30.90 -3.75 -20.85
CA LYS A 295 -29.65 -3.55 -21.61
C LYS A 295 -29.10 -4.81 -22.31
N THR A 296 -29.87 -5.89 -22.31
CA THR A 296 -29.75 -7.02 -23.25
C THR A 296 -30.78 -6.84 -24.36
#